data_AF-A0A972SAN9-F1
#
_entry.id   AF-A0A972SAN9-F1
#
_cell.length_a   1.000
_cell.length_b   1.000
_cell.length_c   1.000
_cell.angle_alpha   90.00
_cell.angle_beta   90.00
_cell.angle_gamma   90.00
#
_symmetry.space_group_name_H-M   'P 1'
#
loop_
_entity.id
_entity.type
_entity.pdbx_description
1 polymer ?
#
loop_
_entity_poly.entity_id
_entity_poly.type
_entity_poly.pdbx_seq_one_letter_code
_entity_poly.pdbx_strand_id
1 'polypeptide(L)'
;MFNRVARITGLIVGGILGWMAAFYIPNVPPNWLDYAFLRWGIPLSILGAILGYVLTPRLILRPATAAATWLRNIPFPQLLAGSVGLFVGLILAAVLAIPLSRLPSPFGQILPLIGTLVFAYLGTVAFVLRYEDLIDLVRSRGAQKEAAKPGEMPVLLDTSVIIDGRIADIAKTGFLRGPLLVPRFVLNELQYIADSADPLRRNRGRRGLAILHDLQEGEICELRIIEEDIPHVRQVDEKLIRLAKRLRVPILTNDYNLNRVATLQGVEVLNINELANAVKTVLLPGESIDIHIIQEGKEPDQGVGYLEDGTMVVVQQGRNFVGRTIRVTVTKVLQTSAGRMIFAQPVQENP
;
A
#
# COMPACT_ATOMS: atom_id res chain seq x y z
N MET A 1 -17.86 9.03 41.56
CA MET A 1 -17.15 8.03 42.40
C MET A 1 -15.68 8.40 42.63
N PHE A 2 -14.88 8.63 41.58
CA PHE A 2 -13.43 8.90 41.66
C PHE A 2 -13.01 10.09 42.55
N ASN A 3 -13.75 11.21 42.51
CA ASN A 3 -13.47 12.38 43.35
C ASN A 3 -13.70 12.12 44.85
N ARG A 4 -14.64 11.22 45.21
CA ARG A 4 -14.84 10.83 46.61
C ARG A 4 -13.72 9.92 47.09
N VAL A 5 -13.33 8.93 46.28
CA VAL A 5 -12.22 8.02 46.60
C VAL A 5 -10.94 8.80 46.81
N ALA A 6 -10.55 9.67 45.87
CA ALA A 6 -9.30 10.39 45.99
C ALA A 6 -9.26 11.39 47.16
N ARG A 7 -10.38 12.01 47.51
CA ARG A 7 -10.47 12.86 48.72
C ARG A 7 -10.27 12.04 50.00
N ILE A 8 -10.81 10.82 50.05
CA ILE A 8 -10.62 9.91 51.18
C ILE A 8 -9.16 9.43 51.24
N THR A 9 -8.55 9.09 50.10
CA THR A 9 -7.12 8.75 50.03
C THR A 9 -6.25 9.92 50.48
N GLY A 10 -6.55 11.13 50.02
CA GLY A 10 -5.87 12.35 50.44
C GLY A 10 -6.00 12.64 51.93
N LEU A 11 -7.17 12.38 52.51
CA LEU A 11 -7.42 12.51 53.95
C LEU A 11 -6.54 11.55 54.76
N ILE A 12 -6.47 10.28 54.35
CA ILE A 12 -5.66 9.25 55.03
C ILE A 12 -4.17 9.58 54.92
N VAL A 13 -3.68 9.85 53.71
CA VAL A 13 -2.26 10.16 53.47
C VAL A 13 -1.86 11.47 54.17
N GLY A 14 -2.71 12.50 54.09
CA GLY A 14 -2.48 13.77 54.76
C GLY A 14 -2.45 13.64 56.29
N GLY A 15 -3.32 12.80 56.87
CA GLY A 15 -3.31 12.50 58.30
C GLY A 15 -2.05 11.77 58.75
N ILE A 16 -1.59 10.79 57.96
CA ILE A 16 -0.33 10.07 58.23
C ILE A 16 0.86 11.03 58.16
N LEU A 17 0.93 11.88 57.13
CA LEU A 17 2.00 12.87 57.00
C LEU A 17 1.97 13.91 58.13
N GLY A 18 0.78 14.34 58.57
CA GLY A 18 0.61 15.22 59.72
C GLY A 18 1.06 14.57 61.04
N TRP A 19 0.77 13.29 61.23
CA TRP A 19 1.28 12.51 62.37
C TRP A 19 2.81 12.37 62.32
N MET A 20 3.37 12.09 61.14
CA MET A 20 4.83 11.99 60.96
C MET A 20 5.54 13.33 61.18
N ALA A 21 4.90 14.46 60.87
CA ALA A 21 5.46 15.79 61.12
C ALA A 21 5.67 16.06 62.62
N ALA A 22 4.93 15.41 63.52
CA ALA A 22 5.10 15.58 64.95
C ALA A 22 6.46 15.08 65.48
N PHE A 23 7.12 14.15 64.78
CA PHE A 23 8.49 13.70 65.12
C PHE A 23 9.57 14.76 64.89
N TYR A 24 9.29 15.77 64.06
CA TYR A 24 10.23 16.82 63.73
C TYR A 24 10.05 18.07 64.62
N ILE A 25 9.13 18.04 65.58
CA ILE A 25 8.90 19.14 66.52
C ILE A 25 9.97 19.08 67.63
N PRO A 26 10.75 20.16 67.83
CA PRO A 26 11.74 20.20 68.90
C PRO A 26 11.11 19.97 70.27
N ASN A 27 11.80 19.21 71.14
CA ASN A 27 11.36 18.85 72.50
C ASN A 27 10.18 17.88 72.60
N VAL A 28 9.81 17.20 71.51
CA VAL A 28 8.87 16.08 71.55
C VAL A 28 9.68 14.76 71.55
N PRO A 29 9.59 13.94 72.61
CA PRO A 29 10.26 12.64 72.62
C PRO A 29 9.65 11.72 71.53
N PRO A 30 10.45 10.88 70.86
CA PRO A 30 10.00 9.99 69.79
C PRO A 30 9.26 8.76 70.34
N ASN A 31 8.34 8.97 71.28
CA ASN A 31 7.51 7.95 71.88
C ASN A 31 6.04 8.26 71.60
N TRP A 32 5.36 7.33 70.93
CA TRP A 32 4.04 7.52 70.35
C TRP A 32 2.93 7.56 71.41
N LEU A 33 3.23 7.09 72.62
CA LEU A 33 2.34 7.08 73.78
C LEU A 33 2.61 8.25 74.75
N ASP A 34 3.60 9.09 74.46
CA ASP A 34 3.92 10.24 75.30
C ASP A 34 2.84 11.33 75.17
N TYR A 35 2.44 11.91 76.31
CA TYR A 35 1.48 13.00 76.35
C TYR A 35 1.92 14.21 75.50
N ALA A 36 3.23 14.51 75.51
CA ALA A 36 3.79 15.59 74.69
C ALA A 36 3.67 15.29 73.19
N PHE A 37 3.85 14.02 72.78
CA PHE A 37 3.70 13.59 71.39
C PHE A 37 2.23 13.64 70.96
N LEU A 38 1.32 13.11 71.78
CA LEU A 38 -0.13 13.11 71.50
C LEU A 38 -0.71 14.52 71.40
N ARG A 39 -0.25 15.46 72.25
CA ARG A 39 -0.68 16.86 72.26
C ARG A 39 -0.44 17.57 70.92
N TRP A 40 0.65 17.24 70.22
CA TRP A 40 0.98 17.84 68.92
C TRP A 40 0.58 16.94 67.75
N GLY A 41 0.73 15.62 67.87
CA GLY A 41 0.42 14.66 66.82
C GLY A 41 -1.06 14.64 66.42
N ILE A 42 -1.99 14.75 67.38
CA ILE A 42 -3.43 14.75 67.08
C ILE A 42 -3.83 16.01 66.29
N PRO A 43 -3.50 17.26 66.71
CA PRO A 43 -3.79 18.45 65.93
C PRO A 43 -3.13 18.47 64.54
N LEU A 44 -1.85 18.07 64.44
CA LEU A 44 -1.16 18.06 63.14
C LEU A 44 -1.73 16.98 62.20
N SER A 45 -2.14 15.83 62.72
CA SER A 45 -2.80 14.79 61.93
C SER A 45 -4.17 15.25 61.42
N ILE A 46 -4.98 15.90 62.26
CA ILE A 46 -6.26 16.49 61.85
C ILE A 46 -6.05 17.57 60.79
N LEU A 47 -5.08 18.47 61.00
CA LEU A 47 -4.74 19.53 60.05
C LEU A 47 -4.25 18.95 58.71
N GLY A 48 -3.36 17.95 58.75
CA GLY A 48 -2.87 17.24 57.58
C GLY A 48 -3.98 16.51 56.83
N ALA A 49 -4.91 15.88 57.54
CA ALA A 49 -6.06 15.19 56.96
C ALA A 49 -7.02 16.18 56.25
N ILE A 50 -7.29 17.34 56.85
CA ILE A 50 -8.12 18.40 56.27
C ILE A 50 -7.43 18.99 55.03
N LEU A 51 -6.13 19.30 55.12
CA LEU A 51 -5.36 19.79 53.99
C LEU A 51 -5.32 18.76 52.85
N GLY A 52 -5.03 17.50 53.15
CA GLY A 52 -5.06 16.41 52.18
C GLY A 52 -6.42 16.29 51.48
N TYR A 53 -7.52 16.32 52.23
CA TYR A 53 -8.88 16.27 51.67
C TYR A 53 -9.17 17.40 50.68
N VAL A 54 -8.67 18.62 50.94
CA VAL A 54 -8.93 19.81 50.11
C VAL A 54 -7.95 19.95 48.94
N LEU A 55 -6.67 19.60 49.14
CA LEU A 55 -5.59 19.76 48.16
C LEU A 55 -5.56 18.61 47.14
N THR A 56 -5.81 17.36 47.56
CA THR A 56 -5.77 16.19 46.67
C THR A 56 -6.62 16.33 45.41
N PRO A 57 -7.90 16.75 45.45
CA PRO A 57 -8.69 16.89 44.23
C PRO A 57 -8.18 18.01 43.30
N ARG A 58 -7.47 19.03 43.82
CA ARG A 58 -6.93 20.12 43.00
C ARG A 58 -5.58 19.79 42.39
N LEU A 59 -4.69 19.18 43.16
CA LEU A 59 -3.32 18.85 42.74
C LEU A 59 -3.24 17.57 41.92
N ILE A 60 -4.11 16.59 42.17
CA ILE A 60 -4.00 15.27 41.55
C ILE A 60 -5.09 15.09 40.50
N LEU A 61 -6.37 15.31 40.85
CA LEU A 61 -7.47 14.93 39.96
C LEU A 61 -7.61 15.87 38.76
N ARG A 62 -7.60 17.19 38.97
CA ARG A 62 -7.75 18.15 37.87
C ARG A 62 -6.69 17.98 36.78
N PRO A 63 -5.36 18.00 37.09
CA PRO A 63 -4.36 17.81 36.05
C PRO A 63 -4.39 16.39 35.47
N ALA A 64 -4.67 15.36 36.26
CA ALA A 64 -4.80 14.00 35.72
C ALA A 64 -5.97 13.87 34.74
N THR A 65 -7.12 14.46 35.05
CA THR A 65 -8.28 14.46 34.13
C THR A 65 -8.03 15.30 32.89
N ALA A 66 -7.34 16.44 33.01
CA ALA A 66 -6.93 17.23 31.86
C ALA A 66 -5.92 16.47 30.99
N ALA A 67 -4.89 15.86 31.59
CA ALA A 67 -3.95 15.03 30.85
C ALA A 67 -4.66 13.86 30.15
N ALA A 68 -5.62 13.21 30.82
CA ALA A 68 -6.38 12.11 30.26
C ALA A 68 -7.27 12.53 29.08
N THR A 69 -7.89 13.71 29.12
CA THR A 69 -8.68 14.22 27.99
C THR A 69 -7.79 14.62 26.81
N TRP A 70 -6.61 15.18 27.08
CA TRP A 70 -5.63 15.50 26.04
C TRP A 70 -5.10 14.24 25.37
N LEU A 71 -4.77 13.20 26.15
CA LEU A 71 -4.26 11.92 25.64
C LEU A 71 -5.30 11.17 24.81
N ARG A 72 -6.59 11.29 25.15
CA ARG A 72 -7.69 10.69 24.36
C ARG A 72 -7.85 11.28 22.97
N ASN A 73 -7.46 12.55 22.78
CA ASN A 73 -7.58 13.22 21.49
C ASN A 73 -6.41 12.91 20.54
N ILE A 74 -5.36 12.26 21.03
CA ILE A 74 -4.21 11.86 20.22
C ILE A 74 -4.47 10.45 19.67
N PRO A 75 -4.37 10.24 18.35
CA PRO A 75 -4.47 8.92 17.74
C PRO A 75 -3.49 7.92 18.37
N PHE A 76 -3.96 6.69 18.64
CA PHE A 76 -3.14 5.63 19.24
C PHE A 76 -1.79 5.38 18.51
N PRO A 77 -1.73 5.38 17.16
CA PRO A 77 -0.46 5.20 16.46
C PRO A 77 0.56 6.33 16.74
N GLN A 78 0.09 7.56 16.92
CA GLN A 78 0.95 8.69 17.27
C GLN A 78 1.48 8.57 18.71
N LEU A 79 0.68 8.04 19.64
CA LEU A 79 1.14 7.74 21.00
C LEU A 79 2.24 6.69 21.02
N LEU A 80 2.08 5.63 20.22
CA LEU A 80 3.06 4.56 20.10
C LEU A 80 4.35 5.10 19.44
N ALA A 81 4.23 5.82 18.33
CA ALA A 81 5.37 6.43 17.63
C ALA A 81 6.11 7.42 18.54
N GLY A 82 5.39 8.27 19.26
CA GLY A 82 5.98 9.20 20.24
C GLY A 82 6.69 8.49 21.38
N SER A 83 6.14 7.38 21.88
CA SER A 83 6.78 6.57 22.92
C SER A 83 8.09 5.95 22.42
N VAL A 84 8.09 5.38 21.22
CA VAL A 84 9.31 4.83 20.58
C VAL A 84 10.33 5.95 20.34
N GLY A 85 9.89 7.09 19.82
CA GLY A 85 10.74 8.26 19.59
C GLY A 85 11.37 8.81 20.87
N LEU A 86 10.60 8.84 21.98
CA LEU A 86 11.10 9.20 23.29
C LEU A 86 12.21 8.24 23.75
N PHE A 87 11.97 6.93 23.67
CA PHE A 87 12.97 5.92 24.03
C PHE A 87 14.25 6.07 23.21
N VAL A 88 14.13 6.20 21.89
CA VAL A 88 15.27 6.39 20.98
C VAL A 88 16.01 7.70 21.32
N GLY A 89 15.29 8.79 21.55
CA GLY A 89 15.85 10.08 21.94
C GLY A 89 16.62 10.00 23.26
N LEU A 90 16.08 9.31 24.27
CA LEU A 90 16.76 9.12 25.55
C LEU A 90 18.01 8.25 25.43
N ILE A 91 18.00 7.22 24.59
CA ILE A 91 19.20 6.41 24.31
C ILE A 91 20.29 7.28 23.68
N LEU A 92 19.95 8.06 22.66
CA LEU A 92 20.89 8.98 22.01
C LEU A 92 21.42 10.03 22.99
N ALA A 93 20.56 10.57 23.85
CA ALA A 93 20.94 11.49 24.90
C ALA A 93 21.93 10.87 25.88
N ALA A 94 21.68 9.63 26.32
CA ALA A 94 22.56 8.92 27.25
C ALA A 94 23.95 8.68 26.65
N VAL A 95 24.01 8.33 25.36
CA VAL A 95 25.29 8.17 24.64
C VAL A 95 26.04 9.51 24.57
N LEU A 96 25.34 10.62 24.30
CA LEU A 96 25.93 11.96 24.23
C LEU A 96 26.25 12.57 25.60
N ALA A 97 25.60 12.14 26.67
CA ALA A 97 25.88 12.61 28.03
C ALA A 97 27.33 12.30 28.46
N ILE A 98 27.89 11.18 27.98
CA ILE A 98 29.27 10.75 28.30
C ILE A 98 30.32 11.78 27.86
N PRO A 99 30.40 12.23 26.59
CA PRO A 99 31.33 13.28 26.20
C PRO A 99 30.96 14.65 26.78
N LEU A 100 29.67 14.98 26.87
CA LEU A 100 29.20 16.28 27.39
C LEU A 100 29.59 16.50 28.85
N SER A 101 29.52 15.45 29.68
CA SER A 101 29.88 15.52 31.11
C SER A 101 31.37 15.74 31.37
N ARG A 102 32.24 15.52 30.37
CA ARG A 102 33.69 15.77 30.49
C ARG A 102 34.10 17.21 30.19
N LEU A 103 33.15 18.07 29.81
CA LEU A 103 33.42 19.49 29.59
C LEU A 103 33.72 20.21 30.91
N PRO A 104 34.55 21.26 30.89
CA PRO A 104 34.86 22.05 32.08
C PRO A 104 33.60 22.66 32.71
N SER A 105 33.65 22.87 34.01
CA SER A 105 32.56 23.52 34.76
C SER A 105 32.29 24.91 34.20
N PRO A 106 31.01 25.33 34.03
CA PRO A 106 29.76 24.67 34.46
C PRO A 106 29.14 23.75 33.41
N PHE A 107 29.69 23.69 32.19
CA PHE A 107 29.06 23.04 31.05
C PHE A 107 28.89 21.53 31.26
N GLY A 108 29.87 20.85 31.87
CA GLY A 108 29.78 19.42 32.15
C GLY A 108 28.62 19.01 33.08
N GLN A 109 28.11 19.93 33.90
CA GLN A 109 26.99 19.65 34.81
C GLN A 109 25.63 19.95 34.16
N ILE A 110 25.57 20.96 33.29
CA ILE A 110 24.31 21.48 32.74
C ILE A 110 23.98 20.84 31.39
N LEU A 111 24.97 20.66 30.51
CA LEU A 111 24.75 20.19 29.14
C LEU A 111 24.16 18.78 29.06
N PRO A 112 24.57 17.79 29.89
CA PRO A 112 23.93 16.46 29.86
C PRO A 112 22.42 16.53 30.15
N LEU A 113 22.01 17.38 31.09
CA LEU A 113 20.60 17.57 31.44
C LEU A 113 19.84 18.25 30.30
N ILE A 114 20.38 19.35 29.77
CA ILE A 114 19.79 20.06 28.63
C ILE A 114 19.69 19.12 27.41
N GLY A 115 20.77 18.39 27.12
CA GLY A 115 20.82 17.41 26.04
C GLY A 115 19.73 16.36 26.18
N THR A 116 19.54 15.81 27.38
CA THR A 116 18.48 14.83 27.64
C THR A 116 17.09 15.38 27.33
N LEU A 117 16.79 16.60 27.77
CA LEU A 117 15.50 17.24 27.48
C LEU A 117 15.31 17.51 25.97
N VAL A 118 16.36 18.01 25.31
CA VAL A 118 16.33 18.32 23.87
C VAL A 118 16.16 17.04 23.04
N PHE A 119 16.94 16.00 23.29
CA PHE A 119 16.85 14.75 22.54
C PHE A 119 15.57 13.96 22.82
N ALA A 120 15.05 14.01 24.06
CA ALA A 120 13.73 13.46 24.38
C ALA A 120 12.62 14.14 23.55
N TYR A 121 12.65 15.48 23.48
CA TYR A 121 11.71 16.26 22.69
C TYR A 121 11.85 15.99 21.19
N LEU A 122 13.08 16.11 20.65
CA LEU A 122 13.35 15.90 19.22
C LEU A 122 13.00 14.47 18.77
N GLY A 123 13.35 13.45 19.57
CA GLY A 123 13.03 12.06 19.27
C GLY A 123 11.52 11.83 19.21
N THR A 124 10.78 12.37 20.17
CA THR A 124 9.31 12.30 20.19
C THR A 124 8.70 12.99 18.97
N VAL A 125 9.10 14.24 18.70
CA VAL A 125 8.57 15.05 17.59
C VAL A 125 8.89 14.40 16.24
N ALA A 126 10.11 13.93 16.02
CA ALA A 126 10.50 13.31 14.76
C ALA A 126 9.65 12.07 14.43
N PHE A 127 9.43 11.20 15.41
CA PHE A 127 8.62 9.99 15.21
C PHE A 127 7.13 10.28 15.09
N VAL A 128 6.60 11.25 15.85
CA VAL A 128 5.19 11.65 15.72
C VAL A 128 4.92 12.30 14.38
N LEU A 129 5.83 13.15 13.86
CA LEU A 129 5.65 13.79 12.56
C LEU A 129 5.76 12.81 11.38
N ARG A 130 6.46 11.69 11.56
CA ARG A 130 6.73 10.69 10.52
C ARG A 130 6.01 9.35 10.76
N TYR A 131 4.97 9.34 11.58
CA TYR A 131 4.32 8.09 11.98
C TYR A 131 3.67 7.35 10.80
N GLU A 132 3.13 8.07 9.81
CA GLU A 132 2.54 7.47 8.59
C GLU A 132 3.61 6.77 7.75
N ASP A 133 4.74 7.44 7.49
CA ASP A 133 5.91 6.87 6.78
C ASP A 133 6.42 5.59 7.48
N LEU A 134 6.45 5.58 8.82
CA LEU A 134 6.88 4.43 9.63
C LEU A 134 5.89 3.25 9.53
N ILE A 135 4.59 3.53 9.54
CA ILE A 135 3.55 2.52 9.38
C ILE A 135 3.61 1.91 7.97
N ASP A 136 3.81 2.73 6.94
CA ASP A 136 3.94 2.27 5.56
C ASP A 136 5.19 1.40 5.35
N LEU A 137 6.30 1.72 6.03
CA LEU A 137 7.50 0.88 5.99
C LEU A 137 7.30 -0.48 6.68
N VAL A 138 6.53 -0.52 7.77
CA VAL A 138 6.20 -1.78 8.46
C VAL A 138 5.17 -2.59 7.67
N ARG A 139 4.15 -1.92 7.12
CA ARG A 139 3.12 -2.55 6.28
C ARG A 139 3.70 -3.09 4.98
N SER A 140 4.58 -2.36 4.30
CA SER A 140 5.24 -2.87 3.09
C SER A 140 6.09 -4.12 3.35
N ARG A 141 6.63 -4.29 4.57
CA ARG A 141 7.28 -5.55 5.00
C ARG A 141 6.29 -6.65 5.40
N GLY A 142 5.12 -6.30 5.92
CA GLY A 142 4.06 -7.24 6.32
C GLY A 142 3.20 -7.74 5.15
N ALA A 143 2.84 -6.85 4.22
CA ALA A 143 2.09 -7.15 3.00
C ALA A 143 2.89 -8.07 2.07
N GLN A 144 4.22 -8.05 2.14
CA GLN A 144 5.09 -9.01 1.47
C GLN A 144 4.93 -10.45 1.99
N LYS A 145 4.36 -10.64 3.19
CA LYS A 145 4.12 -11.95 3.82
C LYS A 145 2.68 -12.47 3.68
N GLU A 146 1.70 -11.61 3.47
CA GLU A 146 0.28 -12.01 3.35
C GLU A 146 -0.26 -12.02 1.90
N ALA A 147 0.45 -11.44 0.93
CA ALA A 147 -0.04 -11.30 -0.44
C ALA A 147 0.35 -12.42 -1.42
N ALA A 148 1.19 -13.38 -1.06
CA ALA A 148 1.58 -14.44 -1.98
C ALA A 148 1.77 -15.77 -1.27
N LYS A 149 0.93 -16.76 -1.59
CA LYS A 149 1.38 -18.16 -1.56
C LYS A 149 2.59 -18.25 -2.51
N PRO A 150 3.62 -19.06 -2.22
CA PRO A 150 4.77 -19.20 -3.11
C PRO A 150 4.30 -19.59 -4.52
N GLY A 151 4.43 -18.67 -5.49
CA GLY A 151 4.02 -18.87 -6.89
C GLY A 151 2.86 -18.01 -7.41
N GLU A 152 2.16 -17.25 -6.56
CA GLU A 152 1.06 -16.37 -6.95
C GLU A 152 1.52 -14.91 -6.91
N MET A 153 1.88 -14.32 -8.06
CA MET A 153 2.23 -12.89 -8.15
C MET A 153 0.97 -12.04 -8.36
N PRO A 154 0.64 -11.09 -7.46
CA PRO A 154 -0.46 -10.16 -7.67
C PRO A 154 -0.21 -9.30 -8.92
N VAL A 155 -1.28 -8.85 -9.56
CA VAL A 155 -1.21 -7.99 -10.74
C VAL A 155 -2.16 -6.81 -10.60
N LEU A 156 -1.70 -5.59 -10.89
CA LEU A 156 -2.55 -4.40 -10.89
C LEU A 156 -3.31 -4.26 -12.21
N LEU A 157 -4.62 -4.09 -12.15
CA LEU A 157 -5.47 -3.88 -13.32
C LEU A 157 -5.66 -2.40 -13.64
N ASP A 158 -5.53 -2.06 -14.92
CA ASP A 158 -5.87 -0.75 -15.48
C ASP A 158 -7.30 -0.72 -16.06
N THR A 159 -7.91 0.47 -16.11
CA THR A 159 -9.23 0.74 -16.70
C THR A 159 -9.33 0.21 -18.14
N SER A 160 -8.29 0.39 -18.96
CA SER A 160 -8.28 -0.02 -20.38
C SER A 160 -8.51 -1.52 -20.55
N VAL A 161 -7.92 -2.34 -19.67
CA VAL A 161 -7.94 -3.80 -19.76
C VAL A 161 -9.25 -4.37 -19.25
N ILE A 162 -9.83 -3.73 -18.24
CA ILE A 162 -11.14 -4.07 -17.67
C ILE A 162 -12.23 -3.80 -18.70
N ILE A 163 -12.18 -2.65 -19.40
CA ILE A 163 -13.15 -2.30 -20.43
C ILE A 163 -13.05 -3.24 -21.64
N ASP A 164 -11.84 -3.67 -22.03
CA ASP A 164 -11.62 -4.60 -23.14
C ASP A 164 -12.26 -5.97 -22.86
N GLY A 165 -12.19 -6.45 -21.62
CA GLY A 165 -12.94 -7.60 -21.13
C GLY A 165 -12.31 -8.97 -21.37
N ARG A 166 -11.34 -9.10 -22.29
CA ARG A 166 -10.63 -10.38 -22.55
C ARG A 166 -9.89 -10.92 -21.32
N ILE A 167 -9.63 -10.06 -20.34
CA ILE A 167 -9.02 -10.42 -19.07
C ILE A 167 -9.82 -11.49 -18.30
N ALA A 168 -11.15 -11.47 -18.38
CA ALA A 168 -12.00 -12.47 -17.73
C ALA A 168 -11.81 -13.87 -18.35
N ASP A 169 -11.73 -13.94 -19.68
CA ASP A 169 -11.52 -15.21 -20.38
C ASP A 169 -10.10 -15.74 -20.13
N ILE A 170 -9.09 -14.85 -20.17
CA ILE A 170 -7.70 -15.22 -19.86
C ILE A 170 -7.57 -15.72 -18.42
N ALA A 171 -8.22 -15.07 -17.45
CA ALA A 171 -8.22 -15.54 -16.06
C ALA A 171 -8.82 -16.94 -15.94
N LYS A 172 -9.93 -17.24 -16.64
CA LYS A 172 -10.56 -18.57 -16.66
C LYS A 172 -9.67 -19.67 -17.23
N THR A 173 -8.73 -19.35 -18.13
CA THR A 173 -7.78 -20.33 -18.65
C THR A 173 -6.69 -20.76 -17.64
N GLY A 174 -6.54 -20.03 -16.52
CA GLY A 174 -5.52 -20.29 -15.52
C GLY A 174 -4.12 -19.75 -15.85
N PHE A 175 -4.00 -18.91 -16.89
CA PHE A 175 -2.78 -18.17 -17.19
C PHE A 175 -2.48 -17.06 -16.16
N LEU A 176 -3.50 -16.56 -15.48
CA LEU A 176 -3.38 -15.56 -14.42
C LEU A 176 -3.72 -16.21 -13.07
N ARG A 177 -2.68 -16.63 -12.34
CA ARG A 177 -2.83 -17.40 -11.09
C ARG A 177 -2.79 -16.56 -9.81
N GLY A 178 -2.23 -15.35 -9.86
CA GLY A 178 -2.17 -14.47 -8.70
C GLY A 178 -3.39 -13.55 -8.56
N PRO A 179 -3.59 -12.93 -7.38
CA PRO A 179 -4.73 -12.07 -7.14
C PRO A 179 -4.71 -10.84 -8.06
N LEU A 180 -5.87 -10.52 -8.63
CA LEU A 180 -6.08 -9.34 -9.45
C LEU A 180 -6.42 -8.15 -8.55
N LEU A 181 -5.51 -7.18 -8.49
CA LEU A 181 -5.64 -5.99 -7.66
C LEU A 181 -6.31 -4.87 -8.46
N VAL A 182 -7.45 -4.38 -7.96
CA VAL A 182 -8.16 -3.22 -8.53
C VAL A 182 -8.12 -2.07 -7.52
N PRO A 183 -7.33 -1.01 -7.79
CA PRO A 183 -7.33 0.16 -6.93
C PRO A 183 -8.67 0.89 -6.95
N ARG A 184 -9.06 1.48 -5.80
CA ARG A 184 -10.33 2.21 -5.70
C ARG A 184 -10.44 3.35 -6.71
N PHE A 185 -9.34 4.01 -7.05
CA PHE A 185 -9.35 5.09 -8.03
C PHE A 185 -9.63 4.60 -9.47
N VAL A 186 -9.25 3.36 -9.83
CA VAL A 186 -9.60 2.73 -11.12
C VAL A 186 -11.10 2.44 -11.16
N LEU A 187 -11.65 1.91 -10.06
CA LEU A 187 -13.08 1.68 -9.94
C LEU A 187 -13.88 2.99 -10.06
N ASN A 188 -13.40 4.06 -9.42
CA ASN A 188 -14.01 5.39 -9.50
C ASN A 188 -13.96 5.94 -10.94
N GLU A 189 -12.87 5.73 -11.66
CA GLU A 189 -12.77 6.12 -13.07
C GLU A 189 -13.75 5.35 -13.96
N LEU A 190 -13.87 4.03 -13.76
CA LEU A 190 -14.87 3.20 -14.45
C LEU A 190 -16.31 3.68 -14.20
N GLN A 191 -16.63 4.02 -12.95
CA GLN A 191 -17.93 4.61 -12.59
C GLN A 191 -18.15 5.95 -13.28
N TYR A 192 -17.15 6.83 -13.25
CA TYR A 192 -17.21 8.12 -13.95
C TYR A 192 -17.44 7.95 -15.47
N ILE A 193 -16.81 6.95 -16.10
CA ILE A 193 -17.05 6.60 -17.50
C ILE A 193 -18.47 6.04 -17.70
N ALA A 194 -18.97 5.22 -16.77
CA ALA A 194 -20.31 4.64 -16.81
C ALA A 194 -21.44 5.68 -16.62
N ASP A 195 -21.14 6.81 -15.97
CA ASP A 195 -22.09 7.92 -15.78
C ASP A 195 -21.95 9.02 -16.86
N SER A 196 -21.13 8.78 -17.89
CA SER A 196 -20.94 9.73 -18.97
C SER A 196 -22.23 10.00 -19.76
N ALA A 197 -22.42 11.25 -20.18
CA ALA A 197 -23.52 11.64 -21.07
C ALA A 197 -23.41 11.01 -22.47
N ASP A 198 -22.20 10.66 -22.89
CA ASP A 198 -21.95 9.96 -24.16
C ASP A 198 -22.38 8.48 -24.04
N PRO A 199 -23.36 8.03 -24.85
CA PRO A 199 -23.84 6.65 -24.81
C PRO A 199 -22.73 5.60 -25.03
N LEU A 200 -21.75 5.87 -25.90
CA LEU A 200 -20.67 4.92 -26.19
C LEU A 200 -19.73 4.77 -25.00
N ARG A 201 -19.33 5.88 -24.38
CA ARG A 201 -18.50 5.86 -23.16
C ARG A 201 -19.25 5.18 -22.01
N ARG A 202 -20.51 5.53 -21.80
CA ARG A 202 -21.36 4.91 -20.78
C ARG A 202 -21.47 3.40 -20.96
N ASN A 203 -21.72 2.92 -22.18
CA ASN A 203 -21.80 1.49 -22.47
C ASN A 203 -20.48 0.77 -22.19
N ARG A 204 -19.34 1.39 -22.52
CA ARG A 204 -18.00 0.87 -22.20
C ARG A 204 -17.75 0.80 -20.69
N GLY A 205 -18.11 1.84 -19.94
CA GLY A 205 -17.97 1.86 -18.48
C GLY A 205 -18.82 0.78 -17.80
N ARG A 206 -20.10 0.66 -18.20
CA ARG A 206 -21.00 -0.40 -17.70
C ARG A 206 -20.49 -1.80 -18.03
N ARG A 207 -19.94 -2.00 -19.23
CA ARG A 207 -19.29 -3.25 -19.61
C ARG A 207 -18.10 -3.56 -18.70
N GLY A 208 -17.23 -2.59 -18.44
CA GLY A 208 -16.10 -2.78 -17.53
C GLY A 208 -16.53 -3.16 -16.11
N LEU A 209 -17.59 -2.53 -15.58
CA LEU A 209 -18.16 -2.89 -14.28
C LEU A 209 -18.75 -4.31 -14.27
N ALA A 210 -19.39 -4.74 -15.36
CA ALA A 210 -19.89 -6.12 -15.49
C ALA A 210 -18.73 -7.14 -15.52
N ILE A 211 -17.64 -6.85 -16.23
CA ILE A 211 -16.45 -7.70 -16.24
C ILE A 211 -15.83 -7.84 -14.84
N LEU A 212 -15.80 -6.76 -14.05
CA LEU A 212 -15.33 -6.84 -12.66
C LEU A 212 -16.24 -7.73 -11.79
N HIS A 213 -17.56 -7.66 -12.00
CA HIS A 213 -18.50 -8.54 -11.32
C HIS A 213 -18.27 -10.01 -11.70
N ASP A 214 -18.14 -10.31 -12.99
CA ASP A 214 -17.85 -11.66 -13.49
C ASP A 214 -16.52 -12.20 -12.94
N LEU A 215 -15.50 -11.36 -12.84
CA LEU A 215 -14.21 -11.70 -12.23
C LEU A 215 -14.33 -11.95 -10.71
N GLN A 216 -15.23 -11.23 -10.03
CA GLN A 216 -15.44 -11.38 -8.59
C GLN A 216 -16.18 -12.68 -8.25
N GLU A 217 -17.07 -13.16 -9.11
CA GLU A 217 -17.80 -14.43 -8.95
C GLU A 217 -16.95 -15.66 -9.34
N GLY A 218 -15.85 -15.46 -10.07
CA GLY A 218 -14.99 -16.55 -10.54
C GLY A 218 -14.18 -17.21 -9.43
N GLU A 219 -14.10 -18.55 -9.44
CA GLU A 219 -13.34 -19.33 -8.44
C GLU A 219 -11.83 -19.43 -8.73
N ILE A 220 -11.41 -19.17 -9.99
CA ILE A 220 -10.05 -19.46 -10.47
C ILE A 220 -9.05 -18.37 -10.07
N CYS A 221 -9.51 -17.13 -9.96
CA CYS A 221 -8.65 -15.98 -9.71
C CYS A 221 -9.32 -15.04 -8.70
N GLU A 222 -8.60 -14.68 -7.64
CA GLU A 222 -9.15 -13.81 -6.60
C GLU A 222 -9.06 -12.34 -7.01
N LEU A 223 -10.21 -11.68 -7.17
CA LEU A 223 -10.28 -10.23 -7.36
C LEU A 223 -10.25 -9.51 -5.99
N ARG A 224 -9.26 -8.63 -5.77
CA ARG A 224 -9.15 -7.82 -4.56
C ARG A 224 -9.21 -6.33 -4.89
N ILE A 225 -10.18 -5.64 -4.28
CA ILE A 225 -10.24 -4.17 -4.34
C ILE A 225 -9.34 -3.61 -3.23
N ILE A 226 -8.39 -2.75 -3.60
CA ILE A 226 -7.48 -2.11 -2.65
C ILE A 226 -7.81 -0.63 -2.47
N GLU A 227 -7.78 -0.17 -1.22
CA GLU A 227 -8.05 1.24 -0.84
C GLU A 227 -6.82 2.16 -0.98
N GLU A 228 -5.70 1.60 -1.44
CA GLU A 228 -4.46 2.33 -1.64
C GLU A 228 -4.59 3.41 -2.72
N ASP A 229 -4.40 4.67 -2.31
CA ASP A 229 -4.28 5.81 -3.21
C ASP A 229 -2.90 6.49 -3.03
N ILE A 230 -2.50 7.30 -4.01
CA ILE A 230 -1.30 8.14 -3.95
C ILE A 230 -1.74 9.60 -3.78
N PRO A 231 -1.56 10.18 -2.57
CA PRO A 231 -1.90 11.58 -2.32
C PRO A 231 -1.18 12.51 -3.29
N HIS A 232 -1.82 13.64 -3.63
CA HIS A 232 -1.28 14.71 -4.47
C HIS A 232 -0.98 14.37 -5.95
N VAL A 233 -1.28 13.15 -6.40
CA VAL A 233 -1.23 12.79 -7.83
C VAL A 233 -2.65 12.84 -8.39
N ARG A 234 -2.85 13.50 -9.53
CA ARG A 234 -4.18 13.61 -10.16
C ARG A 234 -4.39 12.58 -11.26
N GLN A 235 -3.35 12.25 -12.01
CA GLN A 235 -3.43 11.36 -13.16
C GLN A 235 -3.51 9.90 -12.70
N VAL A 236 -4.48 9.15 -13.21
CA VAL A 236 -4.69 7.73 -12.89
C VAL A 236 -3.45 6.90 -13.25
N ASP A 237 -2.90 7.12 -14.44
CA ASP A 237 -1.73 6.40 -14.95
C ASP A 237 -0.51 6.55 -14.02
N GLU A 238 -0.25 7.77 -13.55
CA GLU A 238 0.86 8.03 -12.63
C GLU A 238 0.62 7.38 -11.26
N LYS A 239 -0.63 7.36 -10.77
CA LYS A 239 -0.99 6.64 -9.55
C LYS A 239 -0.72 5.14 -9.71
N LEU A 240 -1.12 4.53 -10.84
CA LEU A 240 -0.87 3.12 -11.13
C LEU A 240 0.62 2.80 -11.11
N ILE A 241 1.46 3.60 -11.78
CA ILE A 241 2.90 3.37 -11.83
C ILE A 241 3.54 3.46 -10.44
N ARG A 242 3.20 4.50 -9.66
CA ARG A 242 3.75 4.67 -8.30
C ARG A 242 3.28 3.56 -7.36
N LEU A 243 2.02 3.16 -7.48
CA LEU A 243 1.44 2.06 -6.69
C LEU A 243 2.12 0.73 -7.03
N ALA A 244 2.30 0.44 -8.32
CA ALA A 244 2.99 -0.76 -8.80
C ALA A 244 4.44 -0.84 -8.30
N LYS A 245 5.17 0.29 -8.29
CA LYS A 245 6.51 0.37 -7.70
C LYS A 245 6.52 0.10 -6.19
N ARG A 246 5.55 0.67 -5.47
CA ARG A 246 5.44 0.50 -4.01
C ARG A 246 5.16 -0.96 -3.66
N LEU A 247 4.22 -1.58 -4.37
CA LEU A 247 3.80 -2.96 -4.15
C LEU A 247 4.74 -3.99 -4.80
N ARG A 248 5.60 -3.56 -5.74
CA ARG A 248 6.48 -4.40 -6.57
C ARG A 248 5.70 -5.47 -7.33
N VAL A 249 4.63 -5.04 -7.98
CA VAL A 249 3.75 -5.89 -8.79
C VAL A 249 3.69 -5.36 -10.23
N PRO A 250 3.48 -6.23 -11.23
CA PRO A 250 3.29 -5.79 -12.60
C PRO A 250 1.95 -5.07 -12.80
N ILE A 251 1.88 -4.23 -13.84
CA ILE A 251 0.65 -3.59 -14.30
C ILE A 251 0.13 -4.35 -15.52
N LEU A 252 -1.15 -4.69 -15.54
CA LEU A 252 -1.83 -5.28 -16.68
C LEU A 252 -2.68 -4.20 -17.37
N THR A 253 -2.28 -3.81 -18.58
CA THR A 253 -2.87 -2.71 -19.35
C THR A 253 -2.86 -2.99 -20.85
N ASN A 254 -3.84 -2.43 -21.56
CA ASN A 254 -3.86 -2.39 -23.02
C ASN A 254 -3.43 -1.03 -23.59
N ASP A 255 -3.16 -0.04 -22.74
CA ASP A 255 -2.73 1.29 -23.15
C ASP A 255 -1.23 1.30 -23.48
N TYR A 256 -0.92 1.64 -24.73
CA TYR A 256 0.44 1.68 -25.25
C TYR A 256 1.31 2.75 -24.57
N ASN A 257 0.75 3.91 -24.23
CA ASN A 257 1.47 4.99 -23.58
C ASN A 257 1.79 4.63 -22.13
N LEU A 258 0.80 4.10 -21.39
CA LEU A 258 1.03 3.65 -20.02
C LEU A 258 2.09 2.54 -19.98
N ASN A 259 2.01 1.56 -20.89
CA ASN A 259 3.02 0.50 -21.02
C ASN A 259 4.43 1.08 -21.21
N ARG A 260 4.61 1.99 -22.18
CA ARG A 260 5.92 2.58 -22.47
C ARG A 260 6.47 3.39 -21.29
N VAL A 261 5.64 4.20 -20.64
CA VAL A 261 6.08 5.01 -19.49
C VAL A 261 6.38 4.14 -18.26
N ALA A 262 5.54 3.14 -17.97
CA ALA A 262 5.72 2.21 -16.86
C ALA A 262 7.01 1.39 -17.00
N THR A 263 7.28 0.87 -18.21
CA THR A 263 8.49 0.10 -18.52
C THR A 263 9.76 0.96 -18.36
N LEU A 264 9.75 2.20 -18.88
CA LEU A 264 10.86 3.15 -18.69
C LEU A 264 11.13 3.47 -17.21
N GLN A 265 10.08 3.40 -16.40
CA GLN A 265 10.13 3.62 -14.98
C GLN A 265 10.51 2.38 -14.17
N GLY A 266 10.78 1.23 -14.82
CA GLY A 266 11.20 -0.01 -14.17
C GLY A 266 10.05 -0.83 -13.58
N VAL A 267 8.82 -0.62 -14.05
CA VAL A 267 7.65 -1.43 -13.70
C VAL A 267 7.40 -2.45 -14.80
N GLU A 268 7.24 -3.71 -14.43
CA GLU A 268 6.86 -4.77 -15.38
C GLU A 268 5.43 -4.57 -15.88
N VAL A 269 5.21 -4.76 -17.18
CA VAL A 269 3.91 -4.55 -17.81
C VAL A 269 3.47 -5.82 -18.51
N LEU A 270 2.23 -6.25 -18.24
CA LEU A 270 1.55 -7.35 -18.91
C LEU A 270 0.53 -6.78 -19.88
N ASN A 271 0.75 -6.97 -21.18
CA ASN A 271 -0.11 -6.44 -22.23
C ASN A 271 -0.88 -7.56 -22.93
N ILE A 272 -2.21 -7.53 -22.90
CA ILE A 272 -3.03 -8.58 -23.53
C ILE A 272 -2.82 -8.61 -25.04
N ASN A 273 -2.56 -7.47 -25.68
CA ASN A 273 -2.30 -7.44 -27.12
C ASN A 273 -0.97 -8.11 -27.47
N GLU A 274 0.04 -8.02 -26.61
CA GLU A 274 1.30 -8.74 -26.77
C GLU A 274 1.11 -10.24 -26.55
N LEU A 275 0.34 -10.63 -25.53
CA LEU A 275 -0.03 -12.03 -25.29
C LEU A 275 -0.77 -12.63 -26.50
N ALA A 276 -1.77 -11.93 -27.02
CA ALA A 276 -2.54 -12.37 -28.18
C ALA A 276 -1.65 -12.55 -29.44
N ASN A 277 -0.65 -11.69 -29.62
CA ASN A 277 0.30 -11.84 -30.71
C ASN A 277 1.30 -12.99 -30.49
N ALA A 278 1.66 -13.28 -29.24
CA ALA A 278 2.59 -14.36 -28.89
C ALA A 278 1.99 -15.75 -29.11
N VAL A 279 0.66 -15.90 -29.02
CA VAL A 279 -0.05 -17.16 -29.23
C VAL A 279 -0.50 -17.39 -30.68
N LYS A 280 -0.21 -16.46 -31.61
CA LYS A 280 -0.50 -16.66 -33.04
C LYS A 280 0.28 -17.84 -33.59
N THR A 281 -0.33 -18.56 -34.52
CA THR A 281 0.23 -19.78 -35.11
C THR A 281 1.60 -19.49 -35.72
N VAL A 282 2.59 -20.32 -35.39
CA VAL A 282 3.93 -20.26 -35.97
C VAL A 282 3.99 -21.30 -37.06
N LEU A 283 3.95 -20.85 -38.32
CA LEU A 283 4.22 -21.72 -39.46
C LEU A 283 5.70 -21.68 -39.80
N LEU A 284 6.28 -22.86 -40.05
CA LEU A 284 7.68 -23.00 -40.44
C LEU A 284 7.83 -23.11 -41.96
N PRO A 285 8.93 -22.62 -42.56
CA PRO A 285 9.24 -22.91 -43.96
C PRO A 285 9.23 -24.43 -44.21
N GLY A 286 8.49 -24.85 -45.24
CA GLY A 286 8.29 -26.26 -45.59
C GLY A 286 6.95 -26.85 -45.11
N GLU A 287 6.23 -26.20 -44.19
CA GLU A 287 4.89 -26.65 -43.80
C GLU A 287 3.85 -26.36 -44.88
N SER A 288 2.94 -27.31 -45.10
CA SER A 288 1.84 -27.16 -46.05
C SER A 288 0.53 -26.84 -45.34
N ILE A 289 -0.14 -25.76 -45.78
CA ILE A 289 -1.40 -25.27 -45.24
C ILE A 289 -2.44 -25.12 -46.35
N ASP A 290 -3.71 -25.24 -46.01
CA ASP A 290 -4.80 -24.90 -46.93
C ASP A 290 -5.16 -23.43 -46.74
N ILE A 291 -5.14 -22.65 -47.83
CA ILE A 291 -5.45 -21.22 -47.79
C ILE A 291 -6.49 -20.86 -48.83
N HIS A 292 -7.49 -20.09 -48.43
CA HIS A 292 -8.45 -19.49 -49.35
C HIS A 292 -7.89 -18.18 -49.91
N ILE A 293 -7.73 -18.10 -51.22
CA ILE A 293 -7.19 -16.89 -51.87
C ILE A 293 -8.35 -15.93 -52.13
N ILE A 294 -8.30 -14.77 -51.49
CA ILE A 294 -9.39 -13.79 -51.49
C ILE A 294 -9.22 -12.77 -52.62
N GLN A 295 -7.99 -12.33 -52.85
CA GLN A 295 -7.69 -11.25 -53.80
C GLN A 295 -6.34 -11.41 -54.48
N GLU A 296 -6.12 -10.69 -55.58
CA GLU A 296 -4.81 -10.59 -56.24
C GLU A 296 -3.80 -9.85 -55.34
N GLY A 297 -2.54 -10.28 -55.40
CA GLY A 297 -1.43 -9.65 -54.69
C GLY A 297 -0.87 -8.42 -55.40
N LYS A 298 0.11 -7.78 -54.77
CA LYS A 298 0.71 -6.55 -55.29
C LYS A 298 1.65 -6.80 -56.47
N GLU A 299 2.38 -7.91 -56.46
CA GLU A 299 3.24 -8.33 -57.57
C GLU A 299 2.46 -9.17 -58.59
N PRO A 300 2.91 -9.21 -59.87
CA PRO A 300 2.36 -10.10 -60.88
C PRO A 300 2.33 -11.55 -60.37
N ASP A 301 1.23 -12.25 -60.68
CA ASP A 301 0.99 -13.66 -60.32
C ASP A 301 0.82 -13.98 -58.82
N GLN A 302 0.81 -13.00 -57.93
CA GLN A 302 0.52 -13.24 -56.51
C GLN A 302 -0.99 -13.32 -56.22
N GLY A 303 -1.34 -14.16 -55.25
CA GLY A 303 -2.62 -14.13 -54.56
C GLY A 303 -2.43 -13.84 -53.07
N VAL A 304 -3.45 -13.31 -52.40
CA VAL A 304 -3.43 -13.02 -50.96
C VAL A 304 -4.62 -13.70 -50.28
N GLY A 305 -4.32 -14.41 -49.20
CA GLY A 305 -5.29 -14.97 -48.26
C GLY A 305 -4.95 -14.58 -46.83
N TYR A 306 -5.83 -14.92 -45.90
CA TYR A 306 -5.62 -14.71 -44.47
C TYR A 306 -5.87 -16.01 -43.71
N LEU A 307 -5.05 -16.28 -42.71
CA LEU A 307 -5.32 -17.34 -41.74
C LEU A 307 -6.46 -16.93 -40.81
N GLU A 308 -6.96 -17.90 -40.04
CA GLU A 308 -8.01 -17.67 -39.03
C GLU A 308 -7.62 -16.61 -37.99
N ASP A 309 -6.32 -16.47 -37.70
CA ASP A 309 -5.77 -15.47 -36.77
C ASP A 309 -5.52 -14.09 -37.41
N GLY A 310 -5.91 -13.92 -38.69
CA GLY A 310 -5.74 -12.70 -39.47
C GLY A 310 -4.34 -12.50 -40.05
N THR A 311 -3.42 -13.47 -39.91
CA THR A 311 -2.08 -13.39 -40.53
C THR A 311 -2.19 -13.42 -42.05
N MET A 312 -1.58 -12.44 -42.71
CA MET A 312 -1.60 -12.34 -44.18
C MET A 312 -0.68 -13.37 -44.82
N VAL A 313 -1.22 -14.15 -45.75
CA VAL A 313 -0.50 -15.16 -46.54
C VAL A 313 -0.45 -14.73 -48.00
N VAL A 314 0.75 -14.45 -48.49
CA VAL A 314 1.03 -14.09 -49.88
C VAL A 314 1.48 -15.34 -50.62
N VAL A 315 0.68 -15.79 -51.58
CA VAL A 315 0.91 -16.99 -52.36
C VAL A 315 1.48 -16.61 -53.73
N GLN A 316 2.71 -17.01 -54.02
CA GLN A 316 3.29 -16.87 -55.37
C GLN A 316 2.57 -17.80 -56.35
N GLN A 317 2.31 -17.34 -57.58
CA GLN A 317 1.44 -18.04 -58.55
C GLN A 317 0.00 -18.25 -58.04
N GLY A 318 -0.42 -17.55 -56.99
CA GLY A 318 -1.75 -17.64 -56.39
C GLY A 318 -2.85 -16.92 -57.19
N ARG A 319 -2.48 -16.05 -58.15
CA ARG A 319 -3.45 -15.26 -58.94
C ARG A 319 -4.50 -16.11 -59.64
N ASN A 320 -4.10 -17.24 -60.21
CA ASN A 320 -5.00 -18.13 -60.95
C ASN A 320 -5.98 -18.91 -60.04
N PHE A 321 -5.81 -18.79 -58.73
CA PHE A 321 -6.57 -19.53 -57.72
C PHE A 321 -7.42 -18.60 -56.83
N VAL A 322 -7.58 -17.32 -57.21
CA VAL A 322 -8.47 -16.38 -56.53
C VAL A 322 -9.91 -16.95 -56.47
N GLY A 323 -10.51 -16.89 -55.29
CA GLY A 323 -11.82 -17.47 -54.97
C GLY A 323 -11.79 -18.98 -54.68
N ARG A 324 -10.62 -19.61 -54.59
CA ARG A 324 -10.47 -21.04 -54.29
C ARG A 324 -9.60 -21.28 -53.07
N THR A 325 -9.83 -22.40 -52.40
CA THR A 325 -8.96 -22.92 -51.35
C THR A 325 -7.95 -23.87 -51.98
N ILE A 326 -6.66 -23.58 -51.81
CA ILE A 326 -5.57 -24.40 -52.34
C ILE A 326 -4.56 -24.75 -51.25
N ARG A 327 -3.90 -25.88 -51.40
CA ARG A 327 -2.80 -26.28 -50.53
C ARG A 327 -1.52 -25.61 -50.97
N VAL A 328 -0.87 -24.91 -50.04
CA VAL A 328 0.36 -24.14 -50.28
C VAL A 328 1.43 -24.53 -49.29
N THR A 329 2.68 -24.55 -49.72
CA THR A 329 3.85 -24.74 -48.84
C THR A 329 4.46 -23.40 -48.49
N VAL A 330 4.67 -23.17 -47.20
CA VAL A 330 5.31 -21.95 -46.68
C VAL A 330 6.76 -21.92 -47.14
N THR A 331 7.15 -20.83 -47.81
CA THR A 331 8.51 -20.62 -48.31
C THR A 331 9.30 -19.72 -47.37
N LYS A 332 8.67 -18.66 -46.85
CA LYS A 332 9.33 -17.67 -46.00
C LYS A 332 8.33 -17.00 -45.07
N VAL A 333 8.77 -16.67 -43.86
CA VAL A 333 8.00 -15.86 -42.91
C VAL A 333 8.75 -14.54 -42.70
N LEU A 334 8.05 -13.42 -42.85
CA LEU A 334 8.56 -12.08 -42.59
C LEU A 334 7.79 -11.42 -41.44
N GLN A 335 8.52 -10.78 -40.54
CA GLN A 335 7.94 -9.89 -39.53
C GLN A 335 8.00 -8.46 -40.07
N THR A 336 6.86 -7.76 -40.09
CA THR A 336 6.73 -6.36 -40.50
C THR A 336 6.21 -5.51 -39.34
N SER A 337 6.22 -4.18 -39.49
CA SER A 337 5.65 -3.24 -38.50
C SER A 337 4.13 -3.40 -38.30
N ALA A 338 3.41 -3.91 -39.31
CA ALA A 338 1.97 -4.17 -39.26
C ALA A 338 1.62 -5.58 -38.74
N GLY A 339 2.63 -6.42 -38.48
CA GLY A 339 2.46 -7.80 -38.04
C GLY A 339 3.25 -8.80 -38.88
N ARG A 340 2.87 -10.07 -38.78
CA ARG A 340 3.55 -11.17 -39.48
C ARG A 340 2.94 -11.37 -40.87
N MET A 341 3.79 -11.62 -41.85
CA MET A 341 3.42 -11.92 -43.24
C MET A 341 4.08 -13.23 -43.66
N ILE A 342 3.31 -14.13 -44.25
CA ILE A 342 3.76 -15.45 -44.66
C ILE A 342 3.78 -15.51 -46.18
N PHE A 343 4.87 -16.01 -46.74
CA PHE A 343 5.00 -16.26 -48.17
C PHE A 343 4.90 -17.75 -48.40
N ALA A 344 4.10 -18.15 -49.39
CA ALA A 344 3.87 -19.54 -49.73
C ALA A 344 3.83 -19.75 -51.25
N GLN A 345 3.95 -21.00 -51.68
CA GLN A 345 3.80 -21.43 -53.07
C GLN A 345 2.83 -22.61 -53.13
N PRO A 346 2.01 -22.74 -54.19
CA PRO A 346 1.18 -23.92 -54.40
C PRO A 346 2.01 -25.21 -54.30
N VAL A 347 1.48 -26.22 -53.62
CA VAL A 347 2.09 -27.54 -53.62
C VAL A 347 2.06 -28.07 -55.05
N GLN A 348 3.24 -28.30 -55.64
CA GLN A 348 3.32 -29.05 -56.89
C GLN A 348 3.10 -30.53 -56.56
N GLU A 349 1.92 -31.05 -56.90
CA GLU A 349 1.76 -32.50 -57.03
C GLU A 349 2.64 -32.95 -58.21
N ASN A 350 3.77 -33.58 -57.90
CA ASN A 350 4.51 -34.32 -58.91
C ASN A 350 3.61 -35.50 -59.35
N PRO A 351 3.36 -35.66 -60.66
CA PRO A 351 2.54 -36.74 -61.20
C PRO A 351 3.15 -38.13 -61.01
#